data_AF-A0A1D1Y126-F1
#
_entry.id   AF-A0A1D1Y126-F1
#
_cell.length_a   1.000
_cell.length_b   1.000
_cell.length_c   1.000
_cell.angle_alpha   90.00
_cell.angle_beta   90.00
_cell.angle_gamma   90.00
#
_symmetry.space_group_name_H-M   'P 1'
#
loop_
_entity.id
_entity.type
_entity.pdbx_description
1 polymer ?
#
loop_
_entity_poly.entity_id
_entity_poly.type
_entity_poly.pdbx_seq_one_letter_code
_entity_poly.pdbx_strand_id
1 'polypeptide(L)'
;VVAVRRLKAVWGGEGEFREEVEVLSRAQHRNVVMMVGFCMDGERRALVYEFICNASLASHLYGGKMPPLDWHARFRIAVGSARGLRYLHEDCRVGFVHGDMRPNNILLTHDFEPLVGDFGLARWQMEGNGVDTRIIGTFGYLAPEYIESGVMTEKADVYAFGVVLLELLTGRRAVDTALPKGQQLLAEWARPVLLAQREGELHTMAAAIEHLLDPRLDLEHTRRYSHQLDAVAHAASLCLRREPHSRPTMSKVLRVLEGDAVMDSGFTVHSKGSRSGRFSNPILKRYGGLKGSLSQRIPHEAVARALYAE
;
A
#
# COMPACT_ATOMS: atom_id res chain seq x y z
N VAL A 1 -1.73 7.20 -26.77
CA VAL A 1 -0.46 6.44 -26.56
C VAL A 1 -0.73 5.38 -25.49
N VAL A 2 -0.21 4.17 -25.65
CA VAL A 2 -0.42 3.05 -24.70
C VAL A 2 0.90 2.62 -24.06
N ALA A 3 0.81 2.07 -22.84
CA ALA A 3 1.92 1.36 -22.20
C ALA A 3 1.71 -0.15 -22.36
N VAL A 4 2.74 -0.86 -22.82
CA VAL A 4 2.69 -2.32 -22.98
C VAL A 4 3.67 -2.97 -22.00
N ARG A 5 3.14 -3.65 -20.99
CA ARG A 5 3.93 -4.43 -20.03
C ARG A 5 4.03 -5.86 -20.52
N ARG A 6 5.18 -6.22 -21.09
CA ARG A 6 5.47 -7.62 -21.46
C ARG A 6 5.96 -8.36 -20.23
N LEU A 7 5.24 -9.40 -19.83
CA LEU A 7 5.66 -10.26 -18.74
C LEU A 7 6.64 -11.29 -19.31
N LYS A 8 7.76 -11.48 -18.61
CA LYS A 8 8.74 -12.50 -19.01
C LYS A 8 8.11 -13.87 -18.78
N ALA A 9 8.34 -14.82 -19.69
CA ALA A 9 7.86 -16.21 -19.61
C ALA A 9 8.46 -17.03 -18.43
N VAL A 10 9.11 -16.35 -17.47
CA VAL A 10 9.77 -16.99 -16.34
C VAL A 10 8.75 -17.32 -15.26
N TRP A 11 9.03 -18.41 -14.53
CA TRP A 11 8.13 -19.06 -13.59
C TRP A 11 7.58 -18.07 -12.55
N GLY A 12 6.27 -17.79 -12.63
CA GLY A 12 5.55 -16.85 -11.76
C GLY A 12 4.75 -15.80 -12.52
N GLY A 13 5.20 -15.40 -13.72
CA GLY A 13 4.55 -14.35 -14.50
C GLY A 13 3.14 -14.70 -14.99
N GLU A 14 2.80 -15.98 -15.16
CA GLU A 14 1.45 -16.39 -15.54
C GLU A 14 0.43 -16.25 -14.41
N GLY A 15 0.85 -16.52 -13.16
CA GLY A 15 0.00 -16.28 -11.99
C GLY A 15 -0.28 -14.79 -11.86
N GLU A 16 0.78 -13.98 -11.79
CA GLU A 16 0.67 -12.51 -11.70
C GLU A 16 -0.16 -11.91 -12.84
N PHE A 17 0.03 -12.40 -14.08
CA PHE A 17 -0.78 -11.99 -15.21
C PHE A 17 -2.27 -12.27 -15.00
N ARG A 18 -2.63 -13.49 -14.58
CA ARG A 18 -4.03 -13.90 -14.42
C ARG A 18 -4.72 -13.10 -13.32
N GLU A 19 -4.04 -12.92 -12.19
CA GLU A 19 -4.54 -12.14 -11.06
C GLU A 19 -4.80 -10.69 -11.47
N GLU A 20 -3.86 -10.07 -12.17
CA GLU A 20 -4.04 -8.69 -12.62
C GLU A 20 -5.14 -8.55 -13.67
N VAL A 21 -5.23 -9.45 -14.65
CA VAL A 21 -6.35 -9.48 -15.61
C VAL A 21 -7.67 -9.63 -14.85
N GLU A 22 -7.73 -10.51 -13.86
CA GLU A 22 -8.93 -10.79 -13.10
C GLU A 22 -9.41 -9.57 -12.28
N VAL A 23 -8.49 -8.90 -11.58
CA VAL A 23 -8.80 -7.69 -10.81
C VAL A 23 -9.21 -6.56 -11.73
N LEU A 24 -8.40 -6.24 -12.75
CA LEU A 24 -8.63 -5.08 -13.63
C LEU A 24 -9.81 -5.25 -14.58
N SER A 25 -10.28 -6.48 -14.80
CA SER A 25 -11.55 -6.72 -15.51
C SER A 25 -12.79 -6.39 -14.68
N ARG A 26 -12.65 -6.23 -13.36
CA ARG A 26 -13.77 -5.98 -12.43
C ARG A 26 -13.64 -4.69 -11.63
N ALA A 27 -12.43 -4.12 -11.57
CA ALA A 27 -12.12 -2.89 -10.85
C ALA A 27 -12.02 -1.72 -11.84
N GLN A 28 -12.91 -0.74 -11.70
CA GLN A 28 -12.90 0.50 -12.47
C GLN A 28 -13.15 1.68 -11.53
N HIS A 29 -12.13 2.50 -11.34
CA HIS A 29 -12.18 3.64 -10.44
C HIS A 29 -11.16 4.72 -10.86
N ARG A 30 -11.47 5.99 -10.61
CA ARG A 30 -10.61 7.14 -11.00
C ARG A 30 -9.20 7.15 -10.39
N ASN A 31 -8.97 6.33 -9.35
CA ASN A 31 -7.67 6.19 -8.67
C ASN A 31 -7.11 4.76 -8.77
N VAL A 32 -7.58 3.97 -9.74
CA VAL A 32 -7.05 2.63 -10.08
C VAL A 32 -6.70 2.65 -11.56
N VAL A 33 -5.55 2.09 -11.94
CA VAL A 33 -5.14 2.04 -13.35
C VAL A 33 -6.16 1.27 -14.18
N MET A 34 -6.40 1.73 -15.41
CA MET A 34 -7.29 1.06 -16.33
C MET A 34 -6.48 0.21 -17.32
N MET A 35 -6.78 -1.09 -17.36
CA MET A 35 -6.30 -1.98 -18.41
C MET A 35 -7.18 -1.79 -19.65
N VAL A 36 -6.56 -1.50 -20.79
CA VAL A 36 -7.22 -1.37 -22.09
C VAL A 36 -7.42 -2.76 -22.72
N GLY A 37 -6.47 -3.66 -22.49
CA GLY A 37 -6.56 -5.04 -22.95
C GLY A 37 -5.34 -5.87 -22.56
N PHE A 38 -5.32 -7.11 -23.01
CA PHE A 38 -4.22 -8.03 -22.76
C PHE A 38 -3.97 -8.93 -23.97
N CYS A 39 -2.79 -9.53 -24.01
CA CYS A 39 -2.39 -10.50 -25.03
C CYS A 39 -2.01 -11.82 -24.36
N MET A 40 -2.60 -12.90 -24.87
CA MET A 40 -2.27 -14.29 -24.54
C MET A 40 -2.01 -15.04 -25.86
N ASP A 41 -0.75 -15.21 -26.21
CA ASP A 41 -0.33 -15.91 -27.43
C ASP A 41 0.80 -16.90 -27.10
N GLY A 42 0.50 -18.19 -27.04
CA GLY A 42 1.44 -19.22 -26.58
C GLY A 42 1.95 -18.94 -25.16
N GLU A 43 3.25 -18.73 -25.00
CA GLU A 43 3.89 -18.32 -23.74
C GLU A 43 3.98 -16.80 -23.55
N ARG A 44 3.58 -16.02 -24.56
CA ARG A 44 3.62 -14.56 -24.49
C ARG A 44 2.45 -14.08 -23.65
N ARG A 45 2.76 -13.25 -22.66
CA ARG A 45 1.81 -12.54 -21.81
C ARG A 45 2.14 -11.06 -21.87
N ALA A 46 1.16 -10.24 -22.22
CA ALA A 46 1.31 -8.79 -22.18
C ALA A 46 0.03 -8.11 -21.70
N LEU A 47 0.20 -7.05 -20.92
CA LEU A 47 -0.87 -6.19 -20.44
C LEU A 47 -0.73 -4.84 -21.13
N VAL A 48 -1.85 -4.29 -21.58
CA VAL A 48 -1.93 -3.01 -22.30
C VAL A 48 -2.72 -2.04 -21.46
N TYR A 49 -2.10 -0.92 -21.11
CA TYR A 49 -2.68 0.14 -20.28
C TYR A 49 -2.68 1.45 -21.04
N GLU A 50 -3.46 2.39 -20.54
CA GLU A 50 -3.25 3.80 -20.86
C GLU A 50 -1.85 4.24 -20.41
N PHE A 51 -1.15 5.02 -21.24
CA PHE A 51 0.16 5.52 -20.89
C PHE A 51 0.05 6.65 -19.87
N ILE A 52 0.75 6.48 -18.73
CA ILE A 52 0.77 7.44 -17.63
C ILE A 52 2.14 8.15 -17.62
N CYS A 53 2.14 9.46 -17.83
CA CYS A 53 3.34 10.20 -18.23
C CYS A 53 4.23 10.69 -17.09
N ASN A 54 3.71 10.89 -15.87
CA ASN A 54 4.52 11.34 -14.72
C ASN A 54 5.11 10.17 -13.91
N ALA A 55 5.29 9.01 -14.54
CA ALA A 55 5.89 7.82 -13.94
C ALA A 55 5.23 7.42 -12.60
N SER A 56 6.00 6.81 -11.70
CA SER A 56 5.55 6.39 -10.37
C SER A 56 5.89 7.42 -9.29
N LEU A 57 5.14 7.41 -8.18
CA LEU A 57 5.44 8.21 -6.99
C LEU A 57 6.89 8.02 -6.51
N ALA A 58 7.41 6.79 -6.54
CA ALA A 58 8.80 6.49 -6.21
C ALA A 58 9.82 7.32 -7.02
N SER A 59 9.51 7.58 -8.30
CA SER A 59 10.40 8.34 -9.21
C SER A 59 10.55 9.80 -8.78
N HIS A 60 9.52 10.35 -8.12
CA HIS A 60 9.52 11.69 -7.56
C HIS A 60 10.08 11.75 -6.14
N LEU A 61 9.87 10.72 -5.32
CA LEU A 61 10.32 10.71 -3.93
C LEU A 61 11.83 10.48 -3.80
N TYR A 62 12.45 9.57 -4.55
CA TYR A 62 13.82 9.15 -4.22
C TYR A 62 14.94 9.75 -5.08
N GLY A 63 14.73 10.94 -5.65
CA GLY A 63 15.78 11.66 -6.39
C GLY A 63 16.07 11.07 -7.78
N GLY A 64 15.01 10.65 -8.48
CA GLY A 64 15.11 10.17 -9.86
C GLY A 64 15.19 11.30 -10.89
N LYS A 65 14.84 10.98 -12.15
CA LYS A 65 14.77 11.95 -13.25
C LYS A 65 13.60 12.94 -13.13
N MET A 66 12.68 12.71 -12.20
CA MET A 66 11.49 13.53 -12.03
C MET A 66 11.72 14.58 -10.93
N PRO A 67 11.16 15.79 -11.08
CA PRO A 67 11.27 16.82 -10.06
C PRO A 67 10.57 16.38 -8.76
N PRO A 68 11.06 16.82 -7.58
CA PRO A 68 10.38 16.58 -6.31
C PRO A 68 8.95 17.12 -6.32
N LEU A 69 8.06 16.43 -5.61
CA LEU A 69 6.68 16.88 -5.43
C LEU A 69 6.61 17.89 -4.27
N ASP A 70 5.85 18.97 -4.49
CA ASP A 70 5.45 19.87 -3.42
C ASP A 70 4.47 19.19 -2.44
N TRP A 71 4.19 19.83 -1.31
CA TRP A 71 3.31 19.27 -0.30
C TRP A 71 1.88 19.04 -0.82
N HIS A 72 1.35 19.99 -1.60
CA HIS A 72 -0.01 19.90 -2.14
C HIS A 72 -0.20 18.66 -3.03
N ALA A 73 0.75 18.37 -3.93
CA ALA A 73 0.73 17.17 -4.74
C ALA A 73 0.85 15.90 -3.89
N ARG A 74 1.74 15.88 -2.89
CA ARG A 74 1.87 14.72 -1.97
C ARG A 74 0.59 14.43 -1.21
N PHE A 75 -0.09 15.45 -0.70
CA PHE A 75 -1.36 15.29 0.00
C PHE A 75 -2.47 14.78 -0.93
N ARG A 76 -2.59 15.33 -2.15
CA ARG A 76 -3.53 14.80 -3.16
C ARG A 76 -3.25 13.33 -3.50
N ILE A 77 -1.97 12.97 -3.60
CA ILE A 77 -1.56 11.58 -3.84
C ILE A 77 -1.97 10.68 -2.67
N ALA A 78 -1.78 11.11 -1.41
CA ALA A 78 -2.24 10.36 -0.24
C ALA A 78 -3.76 10.10 -0.29
N VAL A 79 -4.56 11.15 -0.46
CA VAL A 79 -6.02 11.06 -0.50
C VAL A 79 -6.50 10.20 -1.68
N GLY A 80 -6.00 10.44 -2.89
CA GLY A 80 -6.41 9.68 -4.07
C GLY A 80 -6.01 8.20 -3.99
N SER A 81 -4.82 7.90 -3.47
CA SER A 81 -4.37 6.51 -3.25
C SER A 81 -5.24 5.81 -2.20
N ALA A 82 -5.60 6.50 -1.12
CA ALA A 82 -6.54 5.99 -0.12
C ALA A 82 -7.93 5.70 -0.72
N ARG A 83 -8.43 6.56 -1.63
CA ARG A 83 -9.68 6.32 -2.37
C ARG A 83 -9.59 5.08 -3.25
N GLY A 84 -8.49 4.90 -3.99
CA GLY A 84 -8.27 3.72 -4.81
C GLY A 84 -8.25 2.44 -3.98
N LEU A 85 -7.54 2.44 -2.86
CA LEU A 85 -7.43 1.27 -1.97
C LEU A 85 -8.75 0.98 -1.23
N ARG A 86 -9.47 2.01 -0.77
CA ARG A 86 -10.84 1.88 -0.23
C ARG A 86 -11.78 1.22 -1.23
N TYR A 87 -11.74 1.65 -2.49
CA TYR A 87 -12.57 1.08 -3.55
C TYR A 87 -12.31 -0.43 -3.72
N LEU A 88 -11.03 -0.83 -3.76
CA LEU A 88 -10.64 -2.24 -3.89
C LEU A 88 -11.13 -3.09 -2.71
N HIS A 89 -11.01 -2.56 -1.48
CA HIS A 89 -11.35 -3.28 -0.25
C HIS A 89 -12.86 -3.35 0.00
N GLU A 90 -13.57 -2.24 -0.23
CA GLU A 90 -14.91 -2.01 0.35
C GLU A 90 -16.02 -1.87 -0.70
N ASP A 91 -15.71 -1.38 -1.91
CA ASP A 91 -16.73 -1.10 -2.94
C ASP A 91 -16.76 -2.18 -4.04
N CYS A 92 -15.63 -2.83 -4.31
CA CYS A 92 -15.59 -3.99 -5.20
C CYS A 92 -16.48 -5.11 -4.62
N ARG A 93 -17.39 -5.66 -5.43
CA ARG A 93 -18.37 -6.71 -5.05
C ARG A 93 -17.77 -7.85 -4.22
N VAL A 94 -16.50 -8.14 -4.45
CA VAL A 94 -15.83 -9.31 -3.94
C VAL A 94 -14.70 -9.00 -2.96
N GLY A 95 -14.28 -7.72 -2.86
CA GLY A 95 -13.13 -7.27 -2.08
C GLY A 95 -11.79 -7.83 -2.59
N PHE A 96 -10.85 -6.95 -2.91
CA PHE A 96 -9.49 -7.34 -3.30
C PHE A 96 -8.47 -6.80 -2.33
N VAL A 97 -7.54 -7.64 -1.89
CA VAL A 97 -6.30 -7.23 -1.22
C VAL A 97 -5.25 -7.02 -2.30
N HIS A 98 -4.61 -5.86 -2.34
CA HIS A 98 -3.59 -5.47 -3.32
C HIS A 98 -2.29 -6.27 -3.16
N GLY A 99 -1.80 -6.44 -1.92
CA GLY A 99 -0.65 -7.28 -1.58
C GLY A 99 0.73 -6.65 -1.82
N ASP A 100 0.84 -5.64 -2.69
CA ASP A 100 2.09 -4.87 -2.91
C ASP A 100 1.87 -3.35 -2.96
N MET A 101 1.19 -2.79 -1.95
CA MET A 101 0.93 -1.34 -1.91
C MET A 101 2.21 -0.56 -1.56
N ARG A 102 2.74 0.20 -2.52
CA ARG A 102 4.01 0.96 -2.37
C ARG A 102 4.17 2.06 -3.43
N PRO A 103 5.10 3.03 -3.27
CA PRO A 103 5.23 4.16 -4.20
C PRO A 103 5.58 3.78 -5.65
N ASN A 104 6.18 2.61 -5.89
CA ASN A 104 6.43 2.11 -7.24
C ASN A 104 5.15 1.78 -8.02
N ASN A 105 4.10 1.43 -7.28
CA ASN A 105 2.82 0.92 -7.77
C ASN A 105 1.73 2.01 -7.72
N ILE A 106 2.10 3.25 -7.46
CA ILE A 106 1.24 4.43 -7.53
C ILE A 106 1.76 5.28 -8.69
N LEU A 107 1.05 5.26 -9.82
CA LEU A 107 1.39 6.01 -11.02
C LEU A 107 0.72 7.39 -11.01
N LEU A 108 1.34 8.38 -11.63
CA LEU A 108 0.87 9.77 -11.60
C LEU A 108 0.45 10.23 -12.99
N THR A 109 -0.79 10.69 -13.14
CA THR A 109 -1.28 11.29 -14.39
C THR A 109 -0.60 12.64 -14.65
N HIS A 110 -0.86 13.25 -15.81
CA HIS A 110 -0.37 14.58 -16.17
C HIS A 110 -0.72 15.66 -15.13
N ASP A 111 -1.87 15.53 -14.47
CA ASP A 111 -2.34 16.44 -13.42
C ASP A 111 -1.87 16.05 -12.00
N PHE A 112 -0.98 15.06 -11.90
CA PHE A 112 -0.53 14.45 -10.64
C PHE A 112 -1.66 13.77 -9.83
N GLU A 113 -2.71 13.29 -10.51
CA GLU A 113 -3.70 12.41 -9.88
C GLU A 113 -3.10 11.00 -9.73
N PRO A 114 -3.23 10.35 -8.56
CA PRO A 114 -2.66 9.03 -8.33
C PRO A 114 -3.55 7.92 -8.89
N LEU A 115 -2.90 6.91 -9.46
CA LEU A 115 -3.51 5.67 -9.94
C LEU A 115 -2.78 4.48 -9.30
N VAL A 116 -3.49 3.71 -8.47
CA VAL A 116 -2.99 2.45 -7.90
C VAL A 116 -2.93 1.39 -9.01
N GLY A 117 -1.80 0.72 -9.16
CA GLY A 117 -1.55 -0.28 -10.20
C GLY A 117 -0.64 -1.41 -9.74
N ASP A 118 -0.30 -2.31 -10.68
CA ASP A 118 0.43 -3.57 -10.43
C ASP A 118 -0.30 -4.53 -9.49
N PHE A 119 -1.34 -5.16 -10.02
CA PHE A 119 -2.20 -6.10 -9.29
C PHE A 119 -1.72 -7.56 -9.38
N GLY A 120 -0.47 -7.81 -9.77
CA GLY A 120 0.03 -9.19 -9.94
C GLY A 120 0.03 -10.01 -8.65
N LEU A 121 0.10 -9.36 -7.49
CA LEU A 121 0.04 -10.01 -6.18
C LEU A 121 -1.33 -9.88 -5.51
N ALA A 122 -2.32 -9.28 -6.19
CA ALA A 122 -3.63 -9.06 -5.61
C ALA A 122 -4.40 -10.37 -5.44
N ARG A 123 -5.22 -10.47 -4.39
CA ARG A 123 -6.00 -11.67 -4.04
C ARG A 123 -7.40 -11.30 -3.57
N TRP A 124 -8.30 -12.26 -3.65
CA TRP A 124 -9.64 -12.11 -3.11
C TRP A 124 -9.63 -12.11 -1.59
N GLN A 125 -10.42 -11.24 -0.97
CA GLN A 125 -10.54 -11.24 0.49
C GLN A 125 -11.12 -12.55 1.04
N MET A 126 -11.97 -13.24 0.26
CA MET A 126 -12.57 -14.53 0.64
C MET A 126 -11.64 -15.75 0.50
N GLU A 127 -10.48 -15.61 -0.16
CA GLU A 127 -9.50 -16.68 -0.30
C GLU A 127 -8.59 -16.85 0.93
N GLY A 128 -8.72 -15.98 1.94
CA GLY A 128 -7.95 -15.97 3.21
C GLY A 128 -8.06 -17.22 4.10
N ASN A 129 -8.64 -18.31 3.60
CA ASN A 129 -8.74 -19.60 4.28
C ASN A 129 -7.64 -20.60 3.86
N GLY A 130 -6.83 -20.26 2.84
CA GLY A 130 -5.63 -21.01 2.50
C GLY A 130 -4.41 -20.39 3.17
N VAL A 131 -3.77 -21.10 4.11
CA VAL A 131 -2.41 -20.75 4.55
C VAL A 131 -1.50 -20.98 3.34
N ASP A 132 -1.24 -19.93 2.57
CA ASP A 132 -0.19 -20.00 1.57
C ASP A 132 1.13 -19.89 2.32
N THR A 133 1.96 -20.93 2.25
CA THR A 133 3.23 -21.00 2.98
C THR A 133 4.29 -20.02 2.45
N ARG A 134 3.93 -19.17 1.48
CA ARG A 134 4.82 -18.24 0.80
C ARG A 134 4.41 -16.79 1.08
N ILE A 135 5.29 -16.09 1.77
CA ILE A 135 5.24 -14.63 1.91
C ILE A 135 5.63 -14.01 0.56
N ILE A 136 4.79 -13.12 0.03
CA ILE A 136 4.96 -12.38 -1.22
C ILE A 136 4.78 -10.88 -0.95
N GLY A 137 5.41 -10.02 -1.75
CA GLY A 137 5.38 -8.56 -1.58
C GLY A 137 6.76 -7.99 -1.25
N THR A 138 6.83 -6.67 -1.09
CA THR A 138 8.10 -5.95 -0.92
C THR A 138 8.49 -5.77 0.56
N PHE A 139 9.69 -6.21 0.94
CA PHE A 139 10.25 -5.98 2.28
C PHE A 139 10.26 -4.49 2.66
N GLY A 140 9.93 -4.18 3.91
CA GLY A 140 9.70 -2.81 4.40
C GLY A 140 8.24 -2.35 4.34
N TYR A 141 7.41 -2.97 3.49
CA TYR A 141 5.96 -2.74 3.42
C TYR A 141 5.15 -3.89 4.01
N LEU A 142 5.78 -5.05 4.23
CA LEU A 142 5.13 -6.23 4.78
C LEU A 142 4.69 -5.99 6.22
N ALA A 143 3.41 -6.25 6.49
CA ALA A 143 2.84 -6.13 7.82
C ALA A 143 3.38 -7.24 8.75
N PRO A 144 3.66 -6.96 10.04
CA PRO A 144 4.25 -7.93 10.95
C PRO A 144 3.47 -9.25 11.06
N GLU A 145 2.14 -9.18 11.17
CA GLU A 145 1.28 -10.36 11.27
C GLU A 145 1.33 -11.21 10.00
N TYR A 146 1.54 -10.58 8.84
CA TYR A 146 1.58 -11.29 7.57
C TYR A 146 2.88 -12.06 7.44
N ILE A 147 3.97 -11.48 7.93
CA ILE A 147 5.27 -12.16 8.03
C ILE A 147 5.19 -13.35 8.99
N GLU A 148 4.54 -13.17 10.14
CA GLU A 148 4.42 -14.20 11.16
C GLU A 148 3.52 -15.37 10.70
N SER A 149 2.31 -15.05 10.22
CA SER A 149 1.26 -16.04 9.92
C SER A 149 1.23 -16.52 8.47
N GLY A 150 1.79 -15.76 7.52
CA GLY A 150 1.61 -15.97 6.08
C GLY A 150 0.20 -15.65 5.57
N VAL A 151 -0.72 -15.16 6.40
CA VAL A 151 -2.10 -14.87 6.01
C VAL A 151 -2.23 -13.43 5.54
N MET A 152 -2.48 -13.26 4.24
CA MET A 152 -2.69 -11.95 3.64
C MET A 152 -4.14 -11.47 3.88
N THR A 153 -4.29 -10.26 4.39
CA THR A 153 -5.59 -9.62 4.66
C THR A 153 -5.57 -8.17 4.19
N GLU A 154 -6.73 -7.51 4.13
CA GLU A 154 -6.82 -6.08 3.82
C GLU A 154 -6.06 -5.22 4.84
N LYS A 155 -5.84 -5.72 6.06
CA LYS A 155 -5.04 -5.03 7.09
C LYS A 155 -3.55 -4.98 6.76
N ALA A 156 -3.05 -5.91 5.96
CA ALA A 156 -1.69 -5.86 5.47
C ALA A 156 -1.50 -4.70 4.48
N ASP A 157 -2.48 -4.48 3.59
CA ASP A 157 -2.50 -3.31 2.71
C ASP A 157 -2.61 -2.00 3.49
N VAL A 158 -3.43 -1.94 4.54
CA VAL A 158 -3.55 -0.76 5.41
C VAL A 158 -2.19 -0.42 6.03
N TYR A 159 -1.45 -1.43 6.51
CA TYR A 159 -0.10 -1.21 7.04
C TYR A 159 0.86 -0.69 5.97
N ALA A 160 0.90 -1.34 4.81
CA ALA A 160 1.74 -0.92 3.69
C ALA A 160 1.42 0.52 3.24
N PHE A 161 0.13 0.90 3.23
CA PHE A 161 -0.30 2.27 3.00
C PHE A 161 0.19 3.24 4.08
N GLY A 162 0.19 2.83 5.36
CA GLY A 162 0.82 3.60 6.44
C GLY A 162 2.29 3.90 6.19
N VAL A 163 3.05 2.95 5.62
CA VAL A 163 4.44 3.17 5.19
C VAL A 163 4.48 4.21 4.06
N VAL A 164 3.61 4.10 3.05
CA VAL A 164 3.52 5.09 1.96
C VAL A 164 3.26 6.50 2.49
N LEU A 165 2.39 6.66 3.49
CA LEU A 165 2.13 7.96 4.12
C LEU A 165 3.40 8.54 4.77
N LEU A 166 4.22 7.71 5.42
CA LEU A 166 5.51 8.15 5.96
C LEU A 166 6.49 8.54 4.86
N GLU A 167 6.53 7.82 3.75
CA GLU A 167 7.39 8.16 2.61
C GLU A 167 6.96 9.48 1.96
N LEU A 168 5.66 9.79 1.93
CA LEU A 168 5.15 11.08 1.49
C LEU A 168 5.58 12.22 2.43
N LEU A 169 5.50 12.03 3.75
CA LEU A 169 5.97 13.02 4.73
C LEU A 169 7.47 13.26 4.64
N THR A 170 8.25 12.17 4.61
CA THR A 170 9.70 12.19 4.86
C THR A 170 10.55 12.23 3.61
N GLY A 171 10.00 11.81 2.46
CA GLY A 171 10.77 11.59 1.23
C GLY A 171 11.79 10.44 1.32
N ARG A 172 11.83 9.71 2.44
CA ARG A 172 12.74 8.58 2.67
C ARG A 172 12.16 7.30 2.11
N ARG A 173 13.05 6.34 1.80
CA ARG A 173 12.68 4.98 1.41
C ARG A 173 12.21 4.19 2.64
N ALA A 174 11.27 3.27 2.45
CA ALA A 174 10.83 2.33 3.48
C ALA A 174 11.99 1.51 4.07
N VAL A 175 12.97 1.16 3.22
CA VAL A 175 14.22 0.49 3.61
C VAL A 175 15.40 1.26 3.05
N ASP A 176 16.33 1.64 3.91
CA ASP A 176 17.60 2.25 3.53
C ASP A 176 18.75 1.66 4.35
N THR A 177 19.51 0.78 3.71
CA THR A 177 20.63 0.07 4.34
C THR A 177 21.86 0.95 4.53
N ALA A 178 21.92 2.13 3.91
CA ALA A 178 23.01 3.08 4.12
C ALA A 178 22.89 3.82 5.46
N LEU A 179 21.72 3.80 6.10
CA LEU A 179 21.48 4.44 7.38
C LEU A 179 21.98 3.58 8.57
N PRO A 180 22.24 4.21 9.73
CA PRO A 180 22.63 3.50 10.94
C PRO A 180 21.59 2.46 11.38
N LYS A 181 22.05 1.42 12.11
CA LYS A 181 21.16 0.42 12.72
C LYS A 181 20.05 1.10 13.53
N GLY A 182 18.83 0.57 13.41
CA GLY A 182 17.63 1.17 14.02
C GLY A 182 16.97 2.29 13.20
N GLN A 183 17.64 2.82 12.17
CA GLN A 183 17.06 3.84 11.26
C GLN A 183 16.79 3.32 9.85
N GLN A 184 17.14 2.06 9.59
CA GLN A 184 17.07 1.45 8.25
C GLN A 184 15.63 1.15 7.82
N LEU A 185 14.74 0.87 8.77
CA LEU A 185 13.31 0.64 8.53
C LEU A 185 12.54 1.90 8.91
N LEU A 186 11.92 2.54 7.93
CA LEU A 186 11.24 3.83 8.11
C LEU A 186 10.11 3.73 9.15
N ALA A 187 9.31 2.67 9.09
CA ALA A 187 8.19 2.44 9.99
C ALA A 187 8.63 2.29 11.47
N GLU A 188 9.76 1.60 11.70
CA GLU A 188 10.33 1.43 13.04
C GLU A 188 10.96 2.73 13.56
N TRP A 189 11.68 3.44 12.68
CA TRP A 189 12.29 4.72 13.03
C TRP A 189 11.27 5.81 13.36
N ALA A 190 10.16 5.88 12.63
CA ALA A 190 9.12 6.88 12.84
C ALA A 190 8.21 6.55 14.04
N ARG A 191 8.18 5.29 14.49
CA ARG A 191 7.24 4.84 15.54
C ARG A 191 7.31 5.66 16.83
N PRO A 192 8.48 5.98 17.42
CA PRO A 192 8.53 6.80 18.64
C PRO A 192 7.90 8.17 18.44
N VAL A 193 8.15 8.80 17.29
CA VAL A 193 7.62 10.13 16.95
C VAL A 193 6.10 10.09 16.76
N LEU A 194 5.58 9.04 16.12
CA LEU A 194 4.14 8.85 15.93
C LEU A 194 3.40 8.44 17.21
N LEU A 195 4.07 7.76 18.15
CA LEU A 195 3.49 7.29 19.41
C LEU A 195 3.68 8.24 20.59
N ALA A 196 4.58 9.23 20.46
CA ALA A 196 4.74 10.34 21.40
C ALA A 196 3.46 11.17 21.61
N GLN A 197 2.38 10.84 20.88
CA GLN A 197 0.98 11.21 21.18
C GLN A 197 0.54 10.93 22.64
N ARG A 198 1.30 10.18 23.46
CA ARG A 198 0.83 9.66 24.77
C ARG A 198 1.62 10.04 26.02
N GLU A 199 2.84 10.55 25.94
CA GLU A 199 3.67 10.72 27.14
C GLU A 199 4.29 12.11 27.20
N GLY A 200 3.65 13.00 27.97
CA GLY A 200 4.21 14.05 28.85
C GLY A 200 5.39 14.95 28.42
N GLU A 201 5.99 14.78 27.26
CA GLU A 201 7.13 15.56 26.79
C GLU A 201 6.66 16.85 26.12
N LEU A 202 7.36 17.94 26.43
CA LEU A 202 7.05 19.31 26.02
C LEU A 202 7.28 19.58 24.52
N HIS A 203 7.39 18.54 23.69
CA HIS A 203 7.46 18.66 22.24
C HIS A 203 6.05 18.56 21.65
N THR A 204 5.59 19.65 21.03
CA THR A 204 4.30 19.66 20.34
C THR A 204 4.35 18.68 19.16
N MET A 205 3.23 18.02 18.86
CA MET A 205 3.08 17.14 17.69
C MET A 205 3.57 17.81 16.39
N ALA A 206 3.34 19.11 16.27
CA ALA A 206 3.83 19.92 15.17
C ALA A 206 5.37 19.90 15.05
N ALA A 207 6.10 20.08 16.15
CA ALA A 207 7.57 20.03 16.14
C ALA A 207 8.08 18.62 15.77
N ALA A 208 7.42 17.58 16.30
CA ALA A 208 7.72 16.20 15.97
C ALA A 208 7.52 15.90 14.47
N ILE A 209 6.43 16.38 13.89
CA ILE A 209 6.15 16.24 12.45
C ILE A 209 7.14 17.05 11.61
N GLU A 210 7.50 18.28 12.00
CA GLU A 210 8.50 19.09 11.31
C GLU A 210 9.85 18.36 11.19
N HIS A 211 10.26 17.61 12.22
CA HIS A 211 11.46 16.78 12.17
C HIS A 211 11.37 15.59 11.21
N LEU A 212 10.15 15.14 10.87
CA LEU A 212 9.94 14.09 9.88
C LEU A 212 9.93 14.62 8.45
N LEU A 213 9.71 15.93 8.23
CA LEU A 213 9.47 16.44 6.88
C LEU A 213 10.69 16.31 5.98
N ASP A 214 10.40 15.94 4.73
CA ASP A 214 11.38 15.91 3.66
C ASP A 214 12.09 17.27 3.53
N PRO A 215 13.43 17.32 3.66
CA PRO A 215 14.19 18.56 3.57
C PRO A 215 14.06 19.30 2.24
N ARG A 216 13.54 18.64 1.19
CA ARG A 216 13.30 19.25 -0.13
C ARG A 216 11.96 20.01 -0.21
N LEU A 217 11.10 19.90 0.81
CA LEU A 217 9.87 20.67 0.89
C LEU A 217 10.19 22.09 1.37
N ASP A 218 9.49 23.08 0.81
CA ASP A 218 9.48 24.43 1.36
C ASP A 218 8.72 24.41 2.69
N LEU A 219 9.45 24.47 3.80
CA LEU A 219 8.88 24.40 5.15
C LEU A 219 7.90 25.54 5.44
N GLU A 220 8.19 26.76 4.99
CA GLU A 220 7.32 27.92 5.24
C GLU A 220 6.00 27.80 4.48
N HIS A 221 6.05 27.30 3.25
CA HIS A 221 4.84 26.99 2.49
C HIS A 221 4.08 25.80 3.11
N THR A 222 4.81 24.75 3.50
CA THR A 222 4.24 23.49 4.01
C THR A 222 3.53 23.69 5.36
N ARG A 223 4.06 24.56 6.23
CA ARG A 223 3.44 24.94 7.52
C ARG A 223 2.01 25.47 7.39
N ARG A 224 1.66 26.07 6.26
CA ARG A 224 0.28 26.55 5.98
C ARG A 224 -0.74 25.40 5.91
N TYR A 225 -0.27 24.17 5.74
CA TYR A 225 -1.07 22.96 5.65
C TYR A 225 -0.94 22.08 6.90
N SER A 226 -0.70 22.67 8.08
CA SER A 226 -0.56 21.96 9.37
C SER A 226 -1.64 20.90 9.60
N HIS A 227 -2.91 21.21 9.36
CA HIS A 227 -4.01 20.25 9.49
C HIS A 227 -3.85 19.00 8.59
N GLN A 228 -3.31 19.16 7.37
CA GLN A 228 -3.05 18.05 6.46
C GLN A 228 -1.87 17.21 6.93
N LEU A 229 -0.83 17.88 7.45
CA LEU A 229 0.35 17.22 8.01
C LEU A 229 -0.06 16.36 9.21
N ASP A 230 -0.86 16.93 10.12
CA ASP A 230 -1.42 16.24 11.28
C ASP A 230 -2.32 15.07 10.84
N ALA A 231 -3.19 15.27 9.86
CA ALA A 231 -4.05 14.22 9.33
C ALA A 231 -3.26 13.05 8.73
N VAL A 232 -2.21 13.33 7.94
CA VAL A 232 -1.35 12.31 7.32
C VAL A 232 -0.54 11.57 8.39
N ALA A 233 0.05 12.29 9.35
CA ALA A 233 0.81 11.68 10.45
C ALA A 233 -0.10 10.82 11.35
N HIS A 234 -1.30 11.32 11.67
CA HIS A 234 -2.27 10.58 12.46
C HIS A 234 -2.75 9.33 11.71
N ALA A 235 -3.13 9.45 10.44
CA ALA A 235 -3.49 8.30 9.59
C ALA A 235 -2.36 7.26 9.53
N ALA A 236 -1.10 7.68 9.34
CA ALA A 236 0.06 6.79 9.36
C ALA A 236 0.19 6.06 10.70
N SER A 237 0.05 6.76 11.83
CA SER A 237 0.12 6.15 13.17
C SER A 237 -0.96 5.08 13.40
N LEU A 238 -2.18 5.32 12.91
CA LEU A 238 -3.28 4.37 12.98
C LEU A 238 -3.03 3.13 12.10
N CYS A 239 -2.51 3.36 10.89
CA CYS A 239 -2.21 2.30 9.91
C CYS A 239 -1.06 1.40 10.35
N LEU A 240 -0.06 1.96 11.04
CA LEU A 240 1.17 1.25 11.45
C LEU A 240 1.07 0.55 12.81
N ARG A 241 -0.14 0.43 13.39
CA ARG A 241 -0.36 -0.33 14.62
C ARG A 241 0.03 -1.79 14.43
N ARG A 242 0.70 -2.36 15.43
CA ARG A 242 1.17 -3.76 15.39
C ARG A 242 0.00 -4.74 15.22
N GLU A 243 -1.05 -4.59 16.03
CA GLU A 243 -2.21 -5.46 15.98
C GLU A 243 -3.13 -5.12 14.77
N PRO A 244 -3.41 -6.09 13.86
CA PRO A 244 -4.18 -5.83 12.63
C PRO A 244 -5.59 -5.31 12.90
N HIS A 245 -6.25 -5.86 13.92
CA HIS A 245 -7.60 -5.48 14.34
C HIS A 245 -7.68 -4.04 14.86
N SER A 246 -6.55 -3.49 15.31
CA SER A 246 -6.46 -2.11 15.78
C SER A 246 -6.23 -1.10 14.66
N ARG A 247 -5.89 -1.56 13.44
CA ARG A 247 -5.79 -0.70 12.26
C ARG A 247 -7.19 -0.36 11.74
N PRO A 248 -7.44 0.87 11.29
CA PRO A 248 -8.71 1.27 10.70
C PRO A 248 -9.03 0.52 9.39
N THR A 249 -10.25 0.68 8.87
CA THR A 249 -10.56 0.36 7.47
C THR A 249 -10.12 1.53 6.58
N MET A 250 -9.97 1.31 5.27
CA MET A 250 -9.54 2.38 4.37
C MET A 250 -10.56 3.52 4.27
N SER A 251 -11.86 3.27 4.44
CA SER A 251 -12.86 4.33 4.60
C SER A 251 -12.58 5.23 5.80
N LYS A 252 -12.17 4.65 6.94
CA LYS A 252 -11.82 5.44 8.13
C LYS A 252 -10.51 6.20 7.94
N VAL A 253 -9.51 5.59 7.28
CA VAL A 253 -8.25 6.28 6.90
C VAL A 253 -8.55 7.48 6.01
N LEU A 254 -9.38 7.29 4.99
CA LEU A 254 -9.77 8.36 4.07
C LEU A 254 -10.46 9.52 4.79
N ARG A 255 -11.39 9.24 5.71
CA ARG A 255 -12.05 10.27 6.53
C ARG A 255 -11.07 11.06 7.40
N VAL A 256 -10.06 10.41 7.98
CA VAL A 256 -9.00 11.10 8.72
C VAL A 256 -8.23 12.04 7.80
N LEU A 257 -7.84 11.56 6.61
CA LEU A 257 -7.12 12.38 5.62
C LEU A 257 -7.94 13.56 5.09
N GLU A 258 -9.24 13.38 4.90
CA GLU A 258 -10.16 14.43 4.41
C GLU A 258 -10.55 15.43 5.51
N GLY A 259 -10.20 15.18 6.77
CA GLY A 259 -10.48 16.08 7.90
C GLY A 259 -11.87 15.88 8.53
N ASP A 260 -12.58 14.80 8.19
CA ASP A 260 -13.95 14.49 8.63
C ASP A 260 -14.03 13.83 10.03
N ALA A 261 -12.96 13.89 10.81
CA ALA A 261 -12.91 13.35 12.15
C ALA A 261 -13.13 14.45 13.20
N VAL A 262 -14.38 14.56 13.64
CA VAL A 262 -14.69 14.81 15.05
C VAL A 262 -13.78 13.91 15.87
N MET A 263 -12.92 14.52 16.70
CA MET A 263 -12.12 13.81 17.69
C MET A 263 -13.07 13.20 18.72
N ASP A 264 -13.55 11.98 18.47
CA ASP A 264 -14.21 11.20 19.52
C ASP A 264 -13.23 10.17 20.06
N SER A 265 -12.63 10.54 21.18
CA SER A 265 -11.91 9.69 22.10
C SER A 265 -12.87 8.65 22.70
N GLY A 266 -13.24 7.62 21.93
CA GLY A 266 -14.13 6.58 22.45
C GLY A 266 -14.79 5.67 21.42
N PHE A 267 -14.04 4.96 20.58
CA PHE A 267 -14.64 3.87 19.80
C PHE A 267 -14.69 2.56 20.60
N THR A 268 -15.76 2.38 21.37
CA THR A 268 -16.25 1.05 21.73
C THR A 268 -16.78 0.36 20.48
N VAL A 269 -16.25 -0.83 20.22
CA VAL A 269 -16.60 -1.69 19.09
C VAL A 269 -17.96 -2.32 19.36
N HIS A 270 -19.00 -1.94 18.63
CA HIS A 270 -20.09 -2.86 18.26
C HIS A 270 -20.87 -2.33 17.05
N SER A 271 -20.66 -2.96 15.90
CA SER A 271 -21.71 -3.01 14.87
C SER A 271 -21.50 -4.25 14.00
N LYS A 272 -22.35 -5.26 14.26
CA LYS A 272 -22.54 -6.43 13.41
C LYS A 272 -23.03 -5.96 12.03
N GLY A 273 -22.29 -6.28 10.98
CA GLY A 273 -22.67 -6.07 9.59
C GLY A 273 -23.25 -7.36 8.99
N SER A 274 -24.45 -7.25 8.44
CA SER A 274 -25.32 -8.30 7.94
C SER A 274 -24.72 -9.15 6.82
N ARG A 275 -24.84 -10.48 6.96
CA ARG A 275 -24.61 -11.45 5.87
C ARG A 275 -25.88 -11.56 5.02
N SER A 276 -25.81 -11.21 3.74
CA SER A 276 -26.87 -11.56 2.77
C SER A 276 -26.33 -12.45 1.66
N GLY A 277 -26.98 -13.61 1.49
CA GLY A 277 -27.22 -14.24 0.18
C GLY A 277 -26.11 -15.12 -0.40
N ARG A 278 -26.08 -16.39 -0.02
CA ARG A 278 -25.41 -17.46 -0.77
C ARG A 278 -26.09 -17.65 -2.13
N PHE A 279 -25.30 -17.68 -3.20
CA PHE A 279 -25.62 -18.46 -4.40
C PHE A 279 -24.34 -19.16 -4.88
N SER A 280 -24.34 -20.48 -4.72
CA SER A 280 -23.33 -21.40 -5.23
C SER A 280 -23.61 -21.73 -6.69
N ASN A 281 -22.59 -21.63 -7.55
CA ASN A 281 -22.54 -22.44 -8.75
C ASN A 281 -21.10 -22.92 -9.00
N PRO A 282 -20.85 -24.24 -9.17
CA PRO A 282 -19.53 -24.80 -9.35
C PRO A 282 -19.18 -24.82 -10.86
N ILE A 283 -17.91 -24.58 -11.21
CA ILE A 283 -17.15 -25.25 -12.30
C ILE A 283 -15.77 -24.56 -12.39
N LEU A 284 -14.73 -25.29 -11.98
CA LEU A 284 -13.42 -25.47 -12.63
C LEU A 284 -12.38 -25.96 -11.61
N LYS A 285 -12.39 -27.28 -11.39
CA LYS A 285 -11.26 -28.03 -10.86
C LYS A 285 -10.43 -28.59 -12.01
N ARG A 286 -9.13 -28.30 -11.97
CA ARG A 286 -7.94 -29.10 -12.34
C ARG A 286 -6.99 -28.23 -13.15
N TYR A 287 -5.81 -27.95 -12.60
CA TYR A 287 -4.58 -28.69 -12.87
C TYR A 287 -3.55 -28.25 -11.81
N GLY A 288 -2.99 -29.23 -11.10
CA GLY A 288 -1.97 -29.02 -10.10
C GLY A 288 -0.59 -29.37 -10.64
N GLY A 289 0.40 -28.65 -10.13
CA GLY A 289 1.77 -29.14 -9.93
C GLY A 289 2.79 -28.76 -11.00
N LEU A 290 3.67 -27.80 -10.69
CA LEU A 290 5.08 -28.05 -10.33
C LEU A 290 5.78 -26.72 -9.98
N LYS A 291 6.64 -26.80 -8.95
CA LYS A 291 7.18 -25.69 -8.15
C LYS A 291 8.51 -25.16 -8.69
N GLY A 292 8.71 -23.83 -8.71
CA GLY A 292 10.07 -23.21 -8.72
C GLY A 292 10.22 -21.78 -9.29
N SER A 293 9.65 -20.75 -8.68
CA SER A 293 9.83 -19.31 -9.02
C SER A 293 11.12 -18.65 -8.46
N LEU A 294 11.40 -17.43 -8.92
CA LEU A 294 12.28 -16.43 -8.29
C LEU A 294 11.66 -15.05 -8.62
N SER A 295 10.55 -14.73 -7.95
CA SER A 295 10.35 -13.37 -7.41
C SER A 295 11.24 -13.28 -6.16
N GLN A 296 11.53 -12.11 -5.57
CA GLN A 296 12.33 -12.04 -4.33
C GLN A 296 11.60 -12.78 -3.20
N ARG A 297 11.83 -14.09 -3.18
CA ARG A 297 11.37 -15.06 -2.21
C ARG A 297 12.22 -14.83 -0.99
N ILE A 298 11.62 -14.31 0.05
CA ILE A 298 12.28 -14.30 1.33
C ILE A 298 11.76 -15.54 2.06
N PRO A 299 12.61 -16.56 2.31
CA PRO A 299 12.22 -17.68 3.14
C PRO A 299 11.64 -17.18 4.46
N HIS A 300 10.55 -17.80 4.95
CA HIS A 300 9.93 -17.44 6.23
C HIS A 300 10.97 -17.31 7.36
N GLU A 301 11.93 -18.24 7.41
CA GLU A 301 13.07 -18.19 8.35
C GLU A 301 14.03 -17.01 8.13
N ALA A 302 14.24 -16.57 6.89
CA ALA A 302 15.12 -15.44 6.59
C ALA A 302 14.48 -14.09 6.94
N VAL A 303 13.15 -13.96 6.79
CA VAL A 303 12.41 -12.78 7.26
C VAL A 303 12.40 -12.73 8.79
N ALA A 304 12.12 -13.86 9.45
CA ALA A 304 12.14 -13.95 10.91
C ALA A 304 13.54 -13.62 11.48
N ARG A 305 14.62 -14.15 10.89
CA ARG A 305 15.99 -13.82 11.33
C ARG A 305 16.37 -12.36 11.11
N ALA A 306 15.85 -11.70 10.07
CA ALA A 306 16.10 -10.27 9.85
C ALA A 306 15.34 -9.36 10.83
N LEU A 307 14.23 -9.83 11.39
CA LEU A 307 13.39 -9.07 12.34
C LEU A 307 13.71 -9.33 13.82
N TYR A 308 14.26 -10.51 14.15
CA TYR A 308 14.55 -10.92 15.54
C TYR A 308 16.06 -11.09 15.84
N ALA A 309 16.95 -10.51 15.03
CA ALA A 309 18.35 -10.39 15.41
C ALA A 309 18.50 -9.27 16.45
N GLU A 310 18.50 -9.65 17.73
CA GLU A 310 19.00 -8.84 18.85
C GLU A 310 20.49 -8.52 18.69
#